data_AF-A0A7R9P0R0-F1
#
_entry.id   AF-A0A7R9P0R0-F1
#
_cell.length_a   1.000
_cell.length_b   1.000
_cell.length_c   1.000
_cell.angle_alpha   90.00
_cell.angle_beta   90.00
_cell.angle_gamma   90.00
#
_symmetry.space_group_name_H-M   'P 1'
#
loop_
_entity.id
_entity.type
_entity.pdbx_description
1 polymer ?
#
loop_
_entity_poly.entity_id
_entity_poly.type
_entity_poly.pdbx_seq_one_letter_code
_entity_poly.pdbx_strand_id
1 'polypeptide(L)'
;MRRRHPSTFQTELNLQLTAAGAKLVVLDFYADWCGPCKMIAPILEELNNVEPNVVFIKINVDESEEIAEKFNITGMPTFIFIKNNKPVSSFI
;
A
#
# COMPACT_ATOMS: atom_id res chain seq x y z
N MET A 1 -5.84 -19.58 17.13
CA MET A 1 -5.70 -18.39 16.26
C MET A 1 -4.22 -18.17 16.02
N ARG A 2 -3.69 -18.54 14.84
CA ARG A 2 -2.27 -18.35 14.51
C ARG A 2 -2.05 -16.86 14.33
N ARG A 3 -1.47 -16.19 15.33
CA ARG A 3 -0.93 -14.84 15.18
C ARG A 3 0.15 -14.93 14.10
N ARG A 4 -0.14 -14.45 12.89
CA ARG A 4 0.87 -14.38 11.81
C ARG A 4 2.00 -13.48 12.32
N HIS A 5 3.24 -13.91 12.13
CA HIS A 5 4.40 -13.23 12.69
C HIS A 5 4.65 -11.93 11.89
N PRO A 6 4.91 -10.78 12.56
CA PRO A 6 5.05 -9.46 11.91
C PRO A 6 6.03 -9.42 10.73
N SER A 7 7.11 -10.21 10.81
CA SER A 7 8.16 -10.30 9.78
C SER A 7 7.69 -10.78 8.40
N THR A 8 6.51 -11.42 8.31
CA THR A 8 6.01 -11.99 7.06
C THR A 8 5.52 -10.90 6.10
N PHE A 9 4.83 -9.88 6.61
CA PHE A 9 4.26 -8.81 5.78
C PHE A 9 5.32 -7.92 5.14
N GLN A 10 6.38 -7.58 5.88
CA GLN A 10 7.49 -6.80 5.31
C GLN A 10 8.19 -7.56 4.19
N THR A 11 8.38 -8.87 4.37
CA THR A 11 9.00 -9.74 3.37
C THR A 11 8.12 -9.80 2.12
N GLU A 12 6.81 -9.98 2.29
CA GLU A 12 5.86 -10.01 1.18
C GLU A 12 5.81 -8.70 0.41
N LEU A 13 5.78 -7.56 1.12
CA LEU A 13 5.83 -6.24 0.47
C LEU A 13 7.13 -6.07 -0.34
N ASN A 14 8.29 -6.43 0.22
CA ASN A 14 9.56 -6.34 -0.51
C ASN A 14 9.58 -7.23 -1.75
N LEU A 15 8.98 -8.42 -1.69
CA LEU A 15 8.85 -9.32 -2.83
C LEU A 15 7.95 -8.71 -3.92
N GLN A 16 6.82 -8.11 -3.53
CA GLN A 16 5.92 -7.43 -4.48
C GLN A 16 6.59 -6.21 -5.13
N LEU A 17 7.34 -5.40 -4.36
CA LEU A 17 8.10 -4.27 -4.89
C LEU A 17 9.19 -4.71 -5.87
N THR A 18 9.86 -5.83 -5.58
CA THR A 18 10.86 -6.40 -6.48
C THR A 18 10.21 -6.95 -7.76
N ALA A 19 9.08 -7.65 -7.63
CA ALA A 19 8.36 -8.24 -8.75
C ALA A 19 7.73 -7.16 -9.68
N ALA A 20 7.38 -6.00 -9.15
CA ALA A 20 6.87 -4.88 -9.95
C ALA A 20 7.91 -4.33 -10.94
N GLY A 21 9.21 -4.52 -10.68
CA GLY A 21 10.28 -4.09 -11.56
C GLY A 21 10.25 -2.58 -11.84
N ALA A 22 10.04 -2.20 -13.10
CA ALA A 22 10.00 -0.80 -13.54
C ALA A 22 8.60 -0.17 -13.48
N LYS A 23 7.56 -0.95 -13.14
CA LYS A 23 6.19 -0.44 -13.00
C LYS A 23 6.10 0.57 -11.85
N LEU A 24 5.15 1.49 -11.97
CA LEU A 24 4.80 2.34 -10.84
C LEU A 24 4.02 1.49 -9.83
N VAL A 25 4.36 1.58 -8.56
CA VAL A 25 3.62 0.95 -7.47
C VAL A 25 2.95 2.05 -6.65
N VAL A 26 1.67 1.88 -6.34
CA VAL A 26 0.90 2.73 -5.42
C VAL A 26 0.61 1.91 -4.18
N LEU A 27 1.20 2.31 -3.05
CA LEU A 27 0.83 1.78 -1.75
C LEU A 27 -0.37 2.59 -1.23
N ASP A 28 -1.50 1.93 -1.01
CA ASP A 28 -2.72 2.48 -0.42
C ASP A 28 -2.78 2.07 1.06
N PHE A 29 -2.40 3.00 1.94
CA PHE A 29 -2.51 2.81 3.39
C PHE A 29 -3.91 3.19 3.86
N TYR A 30 -4.62 2.22 4.42
CA TYR A 30 -6.02 2.35 4.83
C TYR A 30 -6.28 1.67 6.19
N ALA A 31 -7.49 1.87 6.70
CA ALA A 31 -8.05 1.11 7.81
C ALA A 31 -9.52 0.79 7.55
N ASP A 32 -10.04 -0.29 8.14
CA ASP A 32 -11.44 -0.71 7.94
C ASP A 32 -12.46 0.27 8.53
N TRP A 33 -12.04 1.08 9.49
CA TRP A 33 -12.85 2.13 10.10
C TRP A 33 -12.70 3.49 9.41
N CYS A 34 -11.81 3.63 8.43
CA CYS A 34 -11.57 4.87 7.70
C CYS A 34 -12.67 5.16 6.66
N GLY A 35 -13.54 6.13 6.95
CA GLY A 35 -14.59 6.58 6.03
C GLY A 35 -14.07 7.07 4.67
N PRO A 36 -13.11 8.02 4.63
CA PRO A 36 -12.52 8.49 3.37
C PRO A 36 -11.89 7.39 2.52
N CYS A 37 -11.23 6.41 3.14
CA CYS A 37 -10.65 5.26 2.45
C CYS A 37 -11.72 4.45 1.70
N LYS A 38 -12.89 4.25 2.32
CA LYS A 38 -14.01 3.55 1.67
C LYS A 38 -14.57 4.33 0.48
N MET A 39 -14.52 5.66 0.51
CA MET A 39 -15.00 6.48 -0.61
C MET A 39 -14.09 6.40 -1.83
N ILE A 40 -12.77 6.34 -1.63
CA ILE A 40 -11.80 6.30 -2.75
C ILE A 40 -11.50 4.89 -3.26
N ALA A 41 -11.73 3.85 -2.45
CA ALA A 41 -11.45 2.46 -2.82
C ALA A 41 -12.04 2.02 -4.18
N PRO A 42 -13.32 2.32 -4.53
CA PRO A 42 -13.87 1.97 -5.84
C PRO A 42 -13.13 2.63 -7.01
N ILE A 43 -12.62 3.85 -6.82
CA ILE A 43 -11.86 4.57 -7.84
C ILE A 43 -10.49 3.91 -8.05
N LEU A 44 -9.83 3.49 -6.97
CA LEU A 44 -8.56 2.76 -7.07
C LEU A 44 -8.73 1.39 -7.73
N GLU A 45 -9.83 0.70 -7.46
CA GLU A 45 -10.17 -0.56 -8.13
C GLU A 45 -10.40 -0.37 -9.63
N GLU A 46 -11.11 0.70 -10.02
CA GLU A 46 -11.28 1.06 -11.43
C GLU A 46 -9.93 1.38 -12.09
N LEU A 47 -9.09 2.20 -11.45
CA LEU A 47 -7.75 2.53 -11.94
C LEU A 47 -6.88 1.29 -12.10
N ASN A 48 -6.93 0.34 -11.16
CA ASN A 48 -6.20 -0.92 -11.26
C ASN A 48 -6.64 -1.75 -12.47
N ASN A 49 -7.89 -1.63 -12.92
CA ASN A 49 -8.38 -2.32 -14.12
C ASN A 49 -7.95 -1.64 -15.43
N VAL A 50 -7.82 -0.31 -15.44
CA VAL A 50 -7.49 0.45 -16.66
C VAL A 50 -6.00 0.77 -16.82
N GLU A 51 -5.21 0.72 -15.75
CA GLU A 51 -3.76 1.02 -15.74
C GLU A 51 -2.91 -0.24 -15.44
N PRO A 52 -2.72 -1.17 -16.40
CA PRO A 52 -1.98 -2.42 -16.19
C PRO A 52 -0.47 -2.24 -15.90
N ASN A 53 0.03 -1.02 -16.11
CA ASN A 53 1.42 -0.62 -15.83
C ASN A 53 1.61 -0.04 -14.43
N VAL A 54 0.53 0.04 -13.65
CA VAL A 54 0.54 0.46 -12.25
C VAL A 54 0.16 -0.75 -11.40
N VAL A 55 0.85 -0.93 -10.28
CA VAL A 55 0.56 -1.98 -9.30
C VAL A 55 0.01 -1.32 -8.05
N PHE A 56 -1.21 -1.65 -7.67
CA PHE A 56 -1.84 -1.14 -6.45
C PHE A 56 -1.69 -2.18 -5.34
N ILE A 57 -1.12 -1.77 -4.20
CA ILE A 57 -0.94 -2.62 -3.02
C ILE A 57 -1.65 -1.96 -1.84
N LYS A 58 -2.63 -2.65 -1.28
CA LYS A 58 -3.38 -2.16 -0.11
C LYS A 58 -2.71 -2.64 1.17
N ILE A 59 -2.50 -1.74 2.12
CA ILE A 59 -1.86 -2.00 3.40
C ILE A 59 -2.81 -1.52 4.51
N ASN A 60 -3.34 -2.46 5.27
CA ASN A 60 -4.14 -2.13 6.45
C ASN A 60 -3.19 -1.75 7.59
N VAL A 61 -3.28 -0.51 8.07
CA VAL A 61 -2.37 0.00 9.12
C VAL A 61 -2.54 -0.73 10.46
N ASP A 62 -3.72 -1.28 10.73
CA ASP A 62 -4.01 -2.03 11.97
C ASP A 62 -3.41 -3.45 11.91
N GLU A 63 -3.26 -4.02 10.72
CA GLU A 63 -2.65 -5.35 10.53
C GLU A 63 -1.14 -5.29 10.29
N SER A 64 -0.64 -4.14 9.86
CA SER A 64 0.73 -3.93 9.38
C SER A 64 1.40 -2.70 10.03
N GLU A 65 1.29 -2.60 11.36
CA GLU A 65 1.81 -1.47 12.17
C GLU A 65 3.28 -1.15 11.85
N GLU A 66 4.16 -2.15 11.81
CA GLU A 66 5.59 -1.94 11.50
C GLU A 66 5.83 -1.32 10.11
N ILE A 67 4.99 -1.66 9.12
CA ILE A 67 5.08 -1.09 7.78
C ILE A 67 4.57 0.35 7.80
N ALA A 68 3.44 0.60 8.48
CA ALA A 68 2.90 1.95 8.63
C ALA A 68 3.90 2.88 9.35
N GLU A 69 4.57 2.41 10.40
CA GLU A 69 5.65 3.12 11.08
C GLU A 69 6.84 3.39 10.15
N LYS A 70 7.31 2.37 9.42
CA LYS A 70 8.43 2.50 8.46
C LYS A 70 8.17 3.56 7.40
N PHE A 71 6.93 3.71 6.95
CA PHE A 71 6.52 4.71 5.97
C PHE A 71 6.02 6.03 6.60
N ASN A 72 6.09 6.15 7.93
CA ASN A 72 5.67 7.32 8.71
C ASN A 72 4.24 7.76 8.37
N ILE A 73 3.31 6.80 8.37
CA ILE A 73 1.90 7.04 8.10
C ILE A 73 1.27 7.74 9.31
N THR A 74 0.78 8.95 9.10
CA THR A 74 0.18 9.79 10.15
C THR A 74 -1.31 10.05 9.95
N GLY A 75 -1.86 9.64 8.80
CA GLY A 75 -3.25 9.85 8.42
C GLY A 75 -3.68 8.85 7.36
N MET A 76 -5.00 8.73 7.17
CA MET A 76 -5.57 7.81 6.20
C MET A 76 -6.70 8.48 5.40
N PRO A 77 -6.81 8.17 4.09
CA PRO A 77 -5.87 7.33 3.33
C PRO A 77 -4.50 8.01 3.18
N THR A 78 -3.43 7.23 3.00
CA THR A 78 -2.14 7.76 2.53
C THR A 78 -1.71 6.93 1.32
N PHE A 79 -1.33 7.62 0.24
CA PHE A 79 -0.80 6.99 -0.96
C PHE A 79 0.69 7.24 -1.07
N ILE A 80 1.48 6.19 -1.25
CA ILE A 80 2.92 6.30 -1.52
C ILE A 80 3.20 5.71 -2.89
N PHE A 81 3.80 6.54 -3.74
CA PHE A 81 4.21 6.17 -5.08
C PHE A 81 5.65 5.66 -5.04
N ILE A 82 5.87 4.44 -5.53
CA ILE A 82 7.18 3.80 -5.59
C ILE A 82 7.51 3.47 -7.05
N LYS A 83 8.73 3.80 -7.48
CA LYS A 83 9.26 3.42 -8.79
C LYS A 83 10.70 2.97 -8.64
N ASN A 84 11.06 1.85 -9.28
CA ASN A 84 12.39 1.23 -9.15
C ASN A 84 12.78 1.02 -7.67
N ASN A 85 11.84 0.50 -6.87
CA ASN A 85 11.99 0.24 -5.44
C ASN A 85 12.34 1.46 -4.57
N LYS A 86 12.02 2.67 -5.05
CA LYS A 86 12.24 3.93 -4.32
C LYS A 86 10.95 4.77 -4.26
N PRO A 87 10.61 5.37 -3.11
CA PRO A 87 9.54 6.35 -3.03
C PRO A 87 9.83 7.54 -3.95
N VAL A 88 8.84 7.96 -4.74
CA VAL A 88 8.94 9.12 -5.64
C VAL A 88 8.00 10.26 -5.24
N SER A 89 6.89 9.95 -4.58
CA SER A 89 5.92 10.93 -4.09
C SER A 89 5.01 10.29 -3.03
N SER A 90 4.35 11.12 -2.22
CA SER A 90 3.28 10.70 -1.31
C SER A 90 2.16 11.74 -1.25
N PHE A 91 0.95 11.27 -0.95
CA PHE A 91 -0.26 12.10 -0.78
C PHE A 91 -1.05 11.58 0.42
N ILE A 92 -1.58 12.49 1.25
CA ILE A 92 -2.44 12.19 2.41
C ILE A 92 -3.76 12.91 2.19
#